data_AF-A0A957THF1-F1
#
_entry.id   AF-A0A957THF1-F1
#
_cell.length_a   1.000
_cell.length_b   1.000
_cell.length_c   1.000
_cell.angle_alpha   90.00
_cell.angle_beta   90.00
_cell.angle_gamma   90.00
#
_symmetry.space_group_name_H-M   'P 1'
#
loop_
_entity.id
_entity.type
_entity.pdbx_description
1 polymer ?
#
loop_
_entity_poly.entity_id
_entity_poly.type
_entity_poly.pdbx_seq_one_letter_code
_entity_poly.pdbx_strand_id
1 'polypeptide(L)'
;MRGKGTTRAWWQGIIYAGLFVAALILWQQWLTRDASGAGLTPAAQVEQAWHNVRSSTQYAFSADIQIKTIPLPTAGNIGRFSQTDSLYVEGTNQLDNNSIQMALWGGGVSVADRANAYQVRTQNGRTETRVGDGDWQTSSESAIAFAPEGDFLAFLDVVQNVALAHDRLPAASEPACALLDCDQLAIYTFDLDSRAYAQKLTRISQQQLQRSGQLP
;
A
#
# COMPACT_ATOMS: atom_id res chain seq x y z
N MET A 1 -35.48 -82.35 4.39
CA MET A 1 -35.67 -81.27 3.38
C MET A 1 -35.59 -79.93 4.12
N ARG A 2 -34.45 -79.24 4.08
CA ARG A 2 -34.07 -78.16 3.12
C ARG A 2 -34.78 -76.83 3.45
N GLY A 3 -34.00 -75.89 4.01
CA GLY A 3 -34.41 -74.52 4.31
C GLY A 3 -33.23 -73.67 4.79
N LYS A 4 -32.16 -73.57 3.99
CA LYS A 4 -31.05 -72.63 4.22
C LYS A 4 -31.01 -71.68 3.03
N GLY A 5 -31.37 -70.41 3.24
CA GLY A 5 -31.42 -69.44 2.12
C GLY A 5 -31.57 -67.97 2.49
N THR A 6 -31.36 -67.54 3.74
CA THR A 6 -31.65 -66.14 4.16
C THR A 6 -30.49 -65.39 4.82
N THR A 7 -29.30 -65.98 4.95
CA THR A 7 -28.16 -65.31 5.62
C THR A 7 -27.31 -64.44 4.70
N ARG A 8 -27.37 -64.59 3.36
CA ARG A 8 -26.52 -63.80 2.44
C ARG A 8 -27.04 -62.39 2.15
N ALA A 9 -28.37 -62.21 2.09
CA ALA A 9 -28.97 -60.91 1.76
C ALA A 9 -28.81 -59.86 2.87
N TRP A 10 -28.82 -60.29 4.14
CA TRP A 10 -28.66 -59.39 5.29
C TRP A 10 -27.25 -58.81 5.40
N TRP A 11 -26.22 -59.62 5.09
CA TRP A 11 -24.82 -59.17 5.09
C TRP A 11 -24.50 -58.19 3.95
N GLN A 12 -25.17 -58.34 2.79
CA GLN A 12 -25.02 -57.40 1.68
C GLN A 12 -25.57 -56.01 2.04
N GLY A 13 -26.69 -55.94 2.77
CA GLY A 13 -27.26 -54.66 3.22
C GLY A 13 -26.34 -53.86 4.14
N ILE A 14 -25.61 -54.53 5.04
CA ILE A 14 -24.64 -53.89 5.95
C ILE A 14 -23.45 -53.34 5.17
N ILE A 15 -22.97 -54.06 4.15
CA ILE A 15 -21.86 -53.62 3.31
C ILE A 15 -22.25 -52.37 2.49
N TYR A 16 -23.44 -52.35 1.89
CA TYR A 16 -23.90 -51.18 1.14
C TYR A 16 -24.13 -49.96 2.05
N ALA A 17 -24.68 -50.15 3.26
CA ALA A 17 -24.82 -49.07 4.23
C ALA A 17 -23.45 -48.51 4.67
N GLY A 18 -22.48 -49.39 4.93
CA GLY A 18 -21.11 -48.98 5.28
C GLY A 18 -20.40 -48.23 4.16
N LEU A 19 -20.54 -48.68 2.90
CA LEU A 19 -19.99 -47.99 1.73
C LEU A 19 -20.65 -46.63 1.49
N PHE A 20 -21.96 -46.52 1.71
CA PHE A 20 -22.68 -45.25 1.57
C PHE A 20 -22.23 -44.23 2.62
N VAL A 21 -22.07 -44.65 3.89
CA VAL A 21 -21.54 -43.79 4.95
C VAL A 21 -20.09 -43.40 4.66
N ALA A 22 -19.25 -44.33 4.21
CA ALA A 22 -17.87 -44.02 3.83
C ALA A 22 -17.81 -43.04 2.64
N ALA A 23 -18.65 -43.21 1.62
CA ALA A 23 -18.76 -42.29 0.50
C ALA A 23 -19.26 -40.92 0.94
N LEU A 24 -20.19 -40.86 1.90
CA LEU A 24 -20.69 -39.60 2.46
C LEU A 24 -19.61 -38.88 3.27
N ILE A 25 -18.81 -39.61 4.05
CA ILE A 25 -17.68 -39.05 4.80
C ILE A 25 -16.60 -38.55 3.83
N LEU A 26 -16.28 -39.32 2.79
CA LEU A 26 -15.33 -38.90 1.75
C LEU A 26 -15.84 -37.69 0.96
N TRP A 27 -17.15 -37.59 0.71
CA TRP A 27 -17.77 -36.43 0.08
C TRP A 27 -17.74 -35.19 0.99
N GLN A 28 -18.01 -35.35 2.29
CA GLN A 28 -17.87 -34.27 3.28
C GLN A 28 -16.41 -33.78 3.40
N GLN A 29 -15.43 -34.69 3.34
CA GLN A 29 -14.01 -34.34 3.30
C GLN A 29 -13.59 -33.64 2.01
N TRP A 30 -14.28 -33.90 0.89
CA TRP A 30 -14.03 -33.20 -0.37
C TRP A 30 -14.62 -31.79 -0.37
N LEU A 31 -15.82 -31.60 0.20
CA LEU A 31 -16.46 -30.29 0.34
C LEU A 31 -15.75 -29.36 1.35
N THR A 32 -14.96 -29.91 2.27
CA THR A 32 -14.22 -29.13 3.28
C THR A 32 -12.74 -28.92 2.95
N ARG A 33 -12.25 -29.48 1.83
CA ARG A 33 -10.85 -29.31 1.41
C ARG A 33 -10.51 -27.92 0.87
N ASP A 34 -11.49 -27.08 0.57
CA ASP A 34 -11.26 -25.71 0.08
C ASP A 34 -11.12 -24.64 1.18
N ALA A 35 -11.15 -25.01 2.47
CA ALA A 35 -11.07 -24.05 3.58
C ALA A 35 -9.71 -24.00 4.30
N SER A 36 -8.69 -24.74 3.84
CA SER A 36 -7.38 -24.85 4.51
C SER A 36 -6.24 -24.10 3.81
N GLY A 37 -6.54 -23.33 2.77
CA GLY A 37 -5.58 -22.49 2.02
C GLY A 37 -5.84 -20.99 2.20
N ALA A 38 -6.34 -20.57 3.37
CA ALA A 38 -6.61 -19.15 3.64
C ALA A 38 -5.29 -18.37 3.77
N GLY A 39 -4.73 -17.96 2.63
CA GLY A 39 -3.69 -16.93 2.59
C GLY A 39 -4.18 -15.66 3.29
N LEU A 40 -3.26 -14.84 3.78
CA LEU A 40 -3.56 -13.53 4.35
C LEU A 40 -4.48 -12.74 3.42
N THR A 41 -5.41 -11.97 3.97
CA THR A 41 -6.21 -11.03 3.16
C THR A 41 -5.27 -10.00 2.50
N PRO A 42 -5.64 -9.37 1.36
CA PRO A 42 -4.80 -8.34 0.75
C PRO A 42 -4.38 -7.23 1.72
N ALA A 43 -5.30 -6.79 2.60
CA ALA A 43 -4.99 -5.85 3.67
C ALA A 43 -3.91 -6.38 4.63
N ALA A 44 -4.03 -7.62 5.09
CA ALA A 44 -3.05 -8.22 5.98
C ALA A 44 -1.69 -8.47 5.31
N GLN A 45 -1.66 -8.73 3.99
CA GLN A 45 -0.41 -8.84 3.23
C GLN A 45 0.31 -7.49 3.14
N VAL A 46 -0.41 -6.41 2.83
CA VAL A 46 0.15 -5.04 2.79
C VAL A 46 0.60 -4.62 4.19
N GLU A 47 -0.19 -4.89 5.23
CA GLU A 47 0.16 -4.58 6.62
C GLU A 47 1.44 -5.33 7.05
N GLN A 48 1.55 -6.62 6.73
CA GLN A 48 2.75 -7.40 7.03
C GLN A 48 3.97 -6.88 6.27
N ALA A 49 3.84 -6.56 4.99
CA ALA A 49 4.92 -5.98 4.20
C ALA A 49 5.36 -4.62 4.79
N TRP A 50 4.40 -3.78 5.16
CA TRP A 50 4.67 -2.49 5.79
C TRP A 50 5.34 -2.63 7.17
N HIS A 51 4.90 -3.61 7.96
CA HIS A 51 5.56 -3.94 9.23
C HIS A 51 7.02 -4.38 9.03
N ASN A 52 7.28 -5.19 8.00
CA ASN A 52 8.65 -5.62 7.65
C ASN A 52 9.52 -4.44 7.18
N VAL A 53 8.95 -3.48 6.45
CA VAL A 53 9.68 -2.26 6.07
C VAL A 53 10.02 -1.43 7.30
N ARG A 54 9.07 -1.26 8.23
CA ARG A 54 9.30 -0.50 9.48
C ARG A 54 10.29 -1.15 10.45
N SER A 55 10.52 -2.46 10.34
CA SER A 55 11.56 -3.15 11.10
C SER A 55 12.95 -3.05 10.45
N SER A 56 13.05 -2.48 9.24
CA SER A 56 14.30 -2.19 8.56
C SER A 56 14.88 -0.83 8.98
N THR A 57 16.13 -0.55 8.59
CA THR A 57 16.78 0.76 8.83
C THR A 57 16.39 1.80 7.79
N GLN A 58 16.14 1.37 6.55
CA GLN A 58 15.89 2.28 5.44
C GLN A 58 15.08 1.62 4.33
N TYR A 59 14.37 2.43 3.55
CA TYR A 59 13.75 2.01 2.31
C TYR A 59 13.85 3.09 1.24
N ALA A 60 13.81 2.67 -0.03
CA ALA A 60 13.68 3.54 -1.18
C ALA A 60 12.25 3.49 -1.71
N PHE A 61 11.78 4.58 -2.31
CA PHE A 61 10.46 4.67 -2.90
C PHE A 61 10.48 5.50 -4.18
N SER A 62 9.55 5.19 -5.07
CA SER A 62 9.20 5.99 -6.24
C SER A 62 7.69 6.00 -6.40
N ALA A 63 7.13 7.06 -6.98
CA ALA A 63 5.71 7.18 -7.24
C ALA A 63 5.43 8.12 -8.41
N ASP A 64 4.50 7.69 -9.27
CA ASP A 64 3.81 8.53 -10.23
C ASP A 64 2.49 9.01 -9.62
N ILE A 65 2.34 10.33 -9.49
CA ILE A 65 1.19 10.98 -8.87
C ILE A 65 0.44 11.77 -9.94
N GLN A 66 -0.84 11.46 -10.12
CA GLN A 66 -1.76 12.22 -10.95
C GLN A 66 -2.76 12.98 -10.08
N ILE A 67 -2.80 14.29 -10.21
CA ILE A 67 -3.70 15.18 -9.47
C ILE A 67 -4.73 15.71 -10.44
N LYS A 68 -5.99 15.28 -10.29
CA LYS A 68 -7.10 15.78 -11.11
C LYS A 68 -7.97 16.75 -10.30
N THR A 69 -7.96 18.02 -10.71
CA THR A 69 -8.82 19.06 -10.12
C THR A 69 -10.05 19.25 -10.98
N ILE A 70 -11.23 18.95 -10.43
CA ILE A 70 -12.52 19.14 -11.11
C ILE A 70 -13.28 20.29 -10.41
N PRO A 71 -13.44 21.46 -11.04
CA PRO A 71 -14.17 22.57 -10.43
C PRO A 71 -15.66 22.23 -10.30
N LEU A 72 -16.27 22.59 -9.17
CA LEU A 72 -17.71 22.43 -8.98
C LEU A 72 -18.49 23.31 -9.98
N PRO A 73 -19.62 22.82 -10.54
CA PRO A 73 -20.41 23.59 -11.50
C PRO A 73 -21.21 24.69 -10.80
N THR A 74 -20.55 25.80 -10.45
CA THR A 74 -21.15 26.98 -9.83
C THR A 74 -21.00 28.21 -10.73
N ALA A 75 -21.82 29.23 -10.53
CA ALA A 75 -21.72 30.48 -11.31
C ALA A 75 -20.33 31.13 -11.25
N GLY A 76 -19.62 30.99 -10.11
CA GLY A 76 -18.24 31.49 -9.95
C GLY A 76 -17.16 30.66 -10.68
N ASN A 77 -17.52 29.48 -11.18
CA ASN A 77 -16.61 28.56 -11.88
C ASN A 77 -16.89 28.46 -13.38
N ILE A 78 -17.75 29.31 -13.95
CA ILE A 78 -17.99 29.36 -15.41
C ILE A 78 -16.67 29.58 -16.14
N GLY A 79 -16.37 28.73 -17.12
CA GLY A 79 -15.14 28.78 -17.92
C GLY A 79 -13.92 28.11 -17.26
N ARG A 80 -14.05 27.54 -16.06
CA ARG A 80 -13.00 26.70 -15.47
C ARG A 80 -13.14 25.26 -15.97
N PHE A 81 -12.04 24.71 -16.47
CA PHE A 81 -11.97 23.33 -16.95
C PHE A 81 -11.30 22.43 -15.92
N SER A 82 -11.50 21.12 -16.06
CA SER A 82 -10.73 20.15 -15.28
C SER A 82 -9.26 20.24 -15.66
N GLN A 83 -8.38 20.25 -14.66
CA GLN A 83 -6.93 20.20 -14.85
C GLN A 83 -6.40 18.87 -14.33
N THR A 84 -5.40 18.31 -15.01
CA THR A 84 -4.65 17.14 -14.53
C THR A 84 -3.18 17.51 -14.50
N ASP A 85 -2.59 17.44 -13.32
CA ASP A 85 -1.17 17.65 -13.09
C ASP A 85 -0.51 16.30 -12.82
N SER A 86 0.68 16.09 -13.36
CA SER A 86 1.48 14.88 -13.12
C SER A 86 2.75 15.24 -12.38
N LEU A 87 3.10 14.42 -11.41
CA LEU A 87 4.30 14.55 -10.59
C LEU A 87 4.96 13.18 -10.48
N TYR A 88 6.26 13.10 -10.76
CA TYR A 88 7.09 11.95 -10.41
C TYR A 88 7.86 12.28 -9.15
N VAL A 89 7.93 11.32 -8.22
CA VAL A 89 8.64 11.44 -6.95
C VAL A 89 9.52 10.23 -6.76
N GLU A 90 10.74 10.44 -6.29
CA GLU A 90 11.59 9.37 -5.79
C GLU A 90 12.36 9.80 -4.56
N GLY A 91 12.73 8.85 -3.71
CA GLY A 91 13.47 9.16 -2.51
C GLY A 91 13.87 7.96 -1.69
N THR A 92 14.47 8.28 -0.55
CA THR A 92 14.92 7.33 0.46
C THR A 92 14.50 7.83 1.83
N ASN A 93 14.06 6.91 2.67
CA ASN A 93 13.73 7.16 4.06
C ASN A 93 14.71 6.39 4.96
N GLN A 94 15.32 7.06 5.92
CA GLN A 94 16.12 6.49 7.00
C GLN A 94 15.28 6.52 8.28
N LEU A 95 14.89 5.34 8.75
CA LEU A 95 13.93 5.18 9.85
C LEU A 95 14.57 5.33 11.22
N ASP A 96 15.88 5.07 11.33
CA ASP A 96 16.65 5.19 12.56
C ASP A 96 16.83 6.63 13.03
N ASN A 97 16.90 7.58 12.11
CA ASN A 97 17.11 9.01 12.39
C ASN A 97 15.97 9.91 11.90
N ASN A 98 14.84 9.34 11.46
CA ASN A 98 13.69 10.05 10.88
C ASN A 98 14.10 11.03 9.77
N SER A 99 15.03 10.61 8.91
CA SER A 99 15.49 11.39 7.78
C SER A 99 14.83 10.93 6.49
N ILE A 100 14.46 11.89 5.67
CA ILE A 100 14.00 11.65 4.30
C ILE A 100 14.83 12.49 3.35
N GLN A 101 15.14 11.95 2.19
CA GLN A 101 15.66 12.69 1.05
C GLN A 101 14.86 12.31 -0.18
N MET A 102 14.30 13.30 -0.86
CA MET A 102 13.44 13.08 -2.01
C MET A 102 13.65 14.12 -3.10
N ALA A 103 13.36 13.71 -4.33
CA ALA A 103 13.34 14.54 -5.52
C ALA A 103 11.96 14.44 -6.18
N LEU A 104 11.48 15.57 -6.66
CA LEU A 104 10.15 15.75 -7.23
C LEU A 104 10.29 16.43 -8.60
N TRP A 105 9.64 15.87 -9.62
CA TRP A 105 9.58 16.40 -10.97
C TRP A 105 8.12 16.63 -11.36
N GLY A 106 7.78 17.87 -11.70
CA GLY A 106 6.43 18.25 -12.14
C GLY A 106 6.45 18.97 -13.48
N GLY A 107 5.29 19.09 -14.13
CA GLY A 107 5.12 20.01 -15.28
C GLY A 107 5.88 19.62 -16.55
N GLY A 108 6.15 18.34 -16.78
CA GLY A 108 6.81 17.85 -18.01
C GLY A 108 8.34 17.96 -18.01
N VAL A 109 8.95 18.23 -16.85
CA VAL A 109 10.40 18.19 -16.68
C VAL A 109 10.91 16.75 -16.79
N SER A 110 12.03 16.56 -17.49
CA SER A 110 12.64 15.24 -17.68
C SER A 110 13.13 14.65 -16.36
N VAL A 111 12.69 13.42 -16.07
CA VAL A 111 13.15 12.62 -14.91
C VAL A 111 14.63 12.22 -15.06
N ALA A 112 15.17 12.23 -16.29
CA ALA A 112 16.54 11.82 -16.56
C ALA A 112 17.60 12.74 -15.94
N ASP A 113 17.23 13.96 -15.54
CA ASP A 113 18.13 14.93 -14.91
C ASP A 113 17.59 15.40 -13.56
N ARG A 114 18.20 14.87 -12.49
CA ARG A 114 17.90 15.24 -11.10
C ARG A 114 18.24 16.70 -10.80
N ALA A 115 19.12 17.34 -11.60
CA ALA A 115 19.41 18.77 -11.49
C ALA A 115 18.23 19.65 -11.91
N ASN A 116 17.11 19.08 -12.38
CA ASN A 116 15.87 19.84 -12.60
C ASN A 116 14.78 19.51 -11.57
N ALA A 117 15.08 18.67 -10.58
CA ALA A 117 14.13 18.29 -9.55
C ALA A 117 14.01 19.36 -8.46
N TYR A 118 12.80 19.52 -7.92
CA TYR A 118 12.62 20.10 -6.60
C TYR A 118 13.02 19.04 -5.57
N GLN A 119 13.99 19.34 -4.73
CA GLN A 119 14.55 18.39 -3.78
C GLN A 119 14.21 18.83 -2.36
N VAL A 120 13.83 17.85 -1.54
CA VAL A 120 13.51 18.03 -0.13
C VAL A 120 14.38 17.07 0.66
N ARG A 121 14.93 17.55 1.78
CA ARG A 121 15.51 16.68 2.79
C ARG A 121 15.04 17.10 4.18
N THR A 122 14.84 16.13 5.05
CA THR A 122 14.61 16.37 6.47
C THR A 122 15.70 15.67 7.27
N GLN A 123 16.37 16.39 8.17
CA GLN A 123 17.37 15.85 9.08
C GLN A 123 17.20 16.54 10.44
N ASN A 124 17.15 15.75 11.53
CA ASN A 124 17.01 16.27 12.89
C ASN A 124 15.81 17.24 13.06
N GLY A 125 14.68 16.94 12.39
CA GLY A 125 13.47 17.77 12.42
C GLY A 125 13.58 19.10 11.66
N ARG A 126 14.68 19.34 10.94
CA ARG A 126 14.83 20.49 10.04
C ARG A 126 14.57 20.06 8.62
N THR A 127 13.69 20.78 7.93
CA THR A 127 13.43 20.56 6.51
C THR A 127 14.13 21.61 5.68
N GLU A 128 14.86 21.13 4.68
CA GLU A 128 15.56 21.96 3.72
C GLU A 128 15.13 21.59 2.32
N THR A 129 15.12 22.59 1.44
CA THR A 129 14.67 22.44 0.06
C THR A 129 15.66 23.10 -0.88
N ARG A 130 15.79 22.56 -2.08
CA ARG A 130 16.53 23.20 -3.18
C ARG A 130 15.87 22.91 -4.52
N VAL A 131 16.13 23.76 -5.50
CA VAL A 131 15.76 23.50 -6.90
C VAL A 131 17.05 23.23 -7.66
N GLY A 132 17.11 22.07 -8.30
CA GLY A 132 18.27 21.66 -9.08
C GLY A 132 19.58 21.66 -8.30
N ASP A 133 20.59 22.32 -8.86
CA ASP A 133 21.92 22.47 -8.24
C ASP A 133 22.03 23.73 -7.35
N GLY A 134 20.91 24.37 -7.03
CA GLY A 134 20.88 25.50 -6.10
C GLY A 134 21.27 25.11 -4.66
N ASP A 135 21.53 26.13 -3.85
CA ASP A 135 21.85 25.96 -2.44
C ASP A 135 20.64 25.42 -1.65
N TRP A 136 20.93 24.61 -0.64
CA TRP A 136 19.91 24.17 0.32
C TRP A 136 19.43 25.36 1.16
N GLN A 137 18.11 25.56 1.18
CA GLN A 137 17.47 26.61 1.94
C GLN A 137 16.60 25.98 3.02
N THR A 138 16.71 26.47 4.26
CA THR A 138 15.76 26.10 5.32
C THR A 138 14.38 26.63 4.93
N SER A 139 13.41 25.74 4.79
CA SER A 139 12.03 26.15 4.50
C SER A 139 11.35 26.55 5.81
N SER A 140 10.72 27.72 5.84
CA SER A 140 9.90 28.18 6.96
C SER A 140 8.48 27.56 6.98
N GLU A 141 8.07 26.86 5.92
CA GLU A 141 6.71 26.32 5.78
C GLU A 141 6.65 24.92 5.13
N SER A 142 5.70 24.12 5.63
CA SER A 142 4.80 23.18 4.92
C SER A 142 5.35 22.10 3.99
N ALA A 143 6.66 21.87 3.90
CA ALA A 143 7.21 20.69 3.19
C ALA A 143 6.82 19.34 3.86
N ILE A 144 6.19 19.41 5.03
CA ILE A 144 5.78 18.30 5.92
C ILE A 144 4.51 17.57 5.41
N ALA A 145 3.80 18.10 4.41
CA ALA A 145 2.54 17.48 3.93
C ALA A 145 2.74 16.10 3.27
N PHE A 146 3.93 15.83 2.71
CA PHE A 146 4.20 14.64 1.89
C PHE A 146 4.87 13.49 2.65
N ALA A 147 5.40 13.74 3.85
CA ALA A 147 6.08 12.74 4.68
C ALA A 147 5.85 13.05 6.17
N PRO A 148 4.64 12.78 6.69
CA PRO A 148 4.35 12.92 8.11
C PRO A 148 5.39 12.18 8.96
N GLU A 149 5.90 12.84 10.00
CA GLU A 149 6.93 12.30 10.91
C GLU A 149 8.27 11.94 10.22
N GLY A 150 8.48 12.37 8.97
CA GLY A 150 9.66 12.01 8.20
C GLY A 150 9.57 10.61 7.58
N ASP A 151 8.36 10.07 7.41
CA ASP A 151 8.09 8.79 6.75
C ASP A 151 7.14 9.01 5.57
N PHE A 152 7.62 8.76 4.35
CA PHE A 152 6.84 8.92 3.12
C PHE A 152 5.65 7.95 3.01
N LEU A 153 5.81 6.71 3.46
CA LEU A 153 4.81 5.65 3.29
C LEU A 153 3.86 5.56 4.49
N ALA A 154 3.97 6.45 5.47
CA ALA A 154 3.12 6.46 6.66
C ALA A 154 1.63 6.68 6.37
N PHE A 155 1.23 7.01 5.13
CA PHE A 155 -0.18 6.99 4.72
C PHE A 155 -0.76 5.56 4.68
N LEU A 156 0.07 4.53 4.56
CA LEU A 156 -0.35 3.11 4.59
C LEU A 156 -1.00 2.72 5.92
N ASP A 157 -0.79 3.48 7.00
CA ASP A 157 -1.46 3.23 8.29
C ASP A 157 -2.97 3.54 8.26
N VAL A 158 -3.47 4.25 7.24
CA VAL A 158 -4.86 4.73 7.16
C VAL A 158 -5.51 4.41 5.81
N VAL A 159 -5.03 3.38 5.12
CA VAL A 159 -5.65 2.90 3.88
C VAL A 159 -6.81 1.95 4.17
N GLN A 160 -7.77 1.94 3.27
CA GLN A 160 -8.94 1.07 3.30
C GLN A 160 -9.16 0.45 1.92
N ASN A 161 -10.08 -0.53 1.84
CA ASN A 161 -10.42 -1.20 0.58
C ASN A 161 -9.20 -1.76 -0.18
N VAL A 162 -8.23 -2.29 0.57
CA VAL A 162 -7.02 -2.88 0.00
C VAL A 162 -7.40 -4.12 -0.82
N ALA A 163 -7.00 -4.14 -2.09
CA ALA A 163 -7.27 -5.21 -3.03
C ALA A 163 -6.04 -5.52 -3.87
N LEU A 164 -5.89 -6.79 -4.27
CA LEU A 164 -4.87 -7.23 -5.21
C LEU A 164 -5.30 -6.85 -6.64
N ALA A 165 -4.44 -6.17 -7.39
CA ALA A 165 -4.68 -5.83 -8.79
C ALA A 165 -4.28 -7.00 -9.69
N HIS A 166 -5.14 -8.00 -9.79
CA HIS A 166 -4.87 -9.26 -10.52
C HIS A 166 -4.53 -9.07 -12.00
N ASP A 167 -4.94 -7.95 -12.60
CA ASP A 167 -4.74 -7.59 -14.00
C ASP A 167 -3.51 -6.71 -14.22
N ARG A 168 -2.75 -6.38 -13.16
CA ARG A 168 -1.57 -5.52 -13.23
C ARG A 168 -0.34 -6.28 -12.78
N LEU A 169 0.71 -6.17 -13.59
CA LEU A 169 2.07 -6.57 -13.25
C LEU A 169 2.95 -5.32 -13.20
N PRO A 170 4.00 -5.31 -12.37
CA PRO A 170 4.98 -4.23 -12.42
C PRO A 170 5.54 -4.13 -13.84
N ALA A 171 5.70 -2.90 -14.34
CA ALA A 171 6.41 -2.72 -15.60
C ALA A 171 7.88 -3.13 -15.40
N ALA A 172 8.49 -3.76 -16.40
CA ALA A 172 9.92 -4.11 -16.33
C ALA A 172 10.84 -2.88 -16.17
N SER A 173 10.32 -1.68 -16.49
CA SER A 173 10.99 -0.40 -16.27
C SER A 173 10.89 0.14 -14.84
N GLU A 174 10.09 -0.47 -13.97
CA GLU A 174 9.98 -0.05 -12.57
C GLU A 174 11.34 -0.19 -11.86
N PRO A 175 11.78 0.79 -11.06
CA PRO A 175 13.05 0.69 -10.33
C PRO A 175 13.17 -0.56 -9.45
N ALA A 176 12.05 -1.02 -8.89
CA ALA A 176 12.00 -2.24 -8.07
C ALA A 176 12.42 -3.50 -8.85
N CYS A 177 12.11 -3.54 -10.15
CA CYS A 177 12.43 -4.65 -11.05
C CYS A 177 13.92 -4.78 -11.37
N ALA A 178 14.72 -3.74 -11.13
CA ALA A 178 16.18 -3.83 -11.26
C ALA A 178 16.83 -4.57 -10.08
N LEU A 179 16.14 -4.66 -8.94
CA LEU A 179 16.65 -5.21 -7.68
C LEU A 179 15.97 -6.52 -7.27
N LEU A 180 14.73 -6.71 -7.70
CA LEU A 180 13.86 -7.81 -7.32
C LEU A 180 13.37 -8.53 -8.57
N ASP A 181 13.02 -9.81 -8.41
CA ASP A 181 12.32 -10.57 -9.43
C ASP A 181 10.91 -10.00 -9.62
N CYS A 182 10.67 -9.32 -10.76
CA CYS A 182 9.39 -8.67 -11.07
C CYS A 182 8.21 -9.63 -10.98
N ASP A 183 8.42 -10.91 -11.35
CA ASP A 183 7.36 -11.92 -11.37
C ASP A 183 6.89 -12.30 -9.96
N GLN A 184 7.65 -11.92 -8.93
CA GLN A 184 7.31 -12.14 -7.53
C GLN A 184 6.68 -10.92 -6.86
N LEU A 185 6.57 -9.80 -7.56
CA LEU A 185 5.97 -8.58 -7.02
C LEU A 185 4.45 -8.57 -7.24
N ALA A 186 3.72 -8.19 -6.19
CA ALA A 186 2.29 -8.00 -6.23
C ALA A 186 1.94 -6.51 -6.23
N ILE A 187 0.94 -6.12 -7.05
CA ILE A 187 0.42 -4.75 -7.07
C ILE A 187 -0.89 -4.70 -6.30
N TYR A 188 -0.98 -3.76 -5.36
CA TYR A 188 -2.20 -3.52 -4.60
C TYR A 188 -2.80 -2.16 -4.93
N THR A 189 -4.12 -2.09 -4.87
CA THR A 189 -4.89 -0.84 -4.91
C THR A 189 -5.56 -0.62 -3.57
N PHE A 190 -5.73 0.63 -3.18
CA PHE A 190 -6.38 1.01 -1.94
C PHE A 190 -6.95 2.42 -2.03
N ASP A 191 -7.87 2.73 -1.13
CA ASP A 191 -8.35 4.09 -0.90
C ASP A 191 -7.66 4.67 0.33
N LEU A 192 -7.29 5.94 0.27
CA LEU A 192 -6.82 6.67 1.45
C LEU A 192 -8.02 7.16 2.26
N ASP A 193 -8.12 6.80 3.55
CA ASP A 193 -9.08 7.45 4.45
C ASP A 193 -8.61 8.89 4.71
N SER A 194 -9.13 9.81 3.89
CA SER A 194 -8.78 11.24 3.96
C SER A 194 -9.08 11.87 5.32
N ARG A 195 -10.10 11.39 6.05
CA ARG A 195 -10.44 11.91 7.38
C ARG A 195 -9.43 11.44 8.41
N ALA A 196 -9.14 10.14 8.44
CA ALA A 196 -8.14 9.59 9.34
C ALA A 196 -6.75 10.19 9.05
N TYR A 197 -6.41 10.36 7.77
CA TYR A 197 -5.17 11.00 7.34
C TYR A 197 -5.08 12.45 7.81
N ALA A 198 -6.13 13.26 7.60
CA ALA A 198 -6.17 14.65 8.06
C ALA A 198 -6.05 14.77 9.59
N GLN A 199 -6.67 13.85 10.35
CA GLN A 199 -6.52 13.77 11.80
C GLN A 199 -5.08 13.43 12.21
N LYS A 200 -4.43 12.51 11.49
CA LYS A 200 -3.01 12.17 11.71
C LYS A 200 -2.12 13.39 11.49
N LEU A 201 -2.27 14.09 10.37
CA LEU A 201 -1.53 15.32 10.07
C LEU A 201 -1.74 16.42 11.11
N THR A 202 -2.99 16.59 11.57
CA THR A 202 -3.32 17.57 12.62
C THR A 202 -2.57 17.27 13.91
N ARG A 203 -2.54 16.00 14.35
CA ARG A 203 -1.83 15.57 15.56
C ARG A 203 -0.33 15.81 15.46
N ILE A 204 0.27 15.50 14.32
CA ILE A 204 1.70 15.71 14.06
C ILE A 204 2.05 17.19 14.13
N SER A 205 1.24 18.04 13.49
CA SER A 205 1.40 19.49 13.55
C SER A 205 1.32 20.01 14.99
N GLN A 206 0.33 19.56 15.77
CA GLN A 206 0.20 19.94 17.19
C GLN A 206 1.43 19.52 18.02
N GLN A 207 1.93 18.29 17.84
CA GLN A 207 3.13 17.82 18.53
C GLN A 207 4.39 18.62 18.17
N GLN A 208 4.53 19.01 16.90
CA GLN A 208 5.64 19.86 16.46
C GLN A 208 5.56 21.25 17.09
N LEU A 209 4.37 21.85 17.14
CA LEU A 209 4.14 23.14 17.77
C LEU A 209 4.39 23.10 19.28
N GLN A 210 4.04 22.00 19.96
CA GLN A 210 4.37 21.80 21.37
C GLN A 210 5.88 21.67 21.59
N ARG A 211 6.58 20.88 20.76
CA ARG A 211 8.05 20.74 20.82
C ARG A 211 8.79 22.05 20.56
N SER A 212 8.24 22.91 19.70
CA SER A 212 8.81 24.23 19.39
C SER A 212 8.40 25.33 20.38
N GLY A 213 7.59 25.01 21.40
CA GLY A 213 7.09 25.96 22.41
C GLY A 213 6.04 26.94 21.88
N GLN A 214 5.45 26.67 20.72
CA GLN A 214 4.38 27.48 20.11
C GLN A 214 2.97 27.06 20.59
N LEU A 215 2.84 25.86 21.16
CA LEU A 215 1.68 25.43 21.93
C LEU A 215 2.11 25.05 23.36
N PRO A 216 1.30 25.37 24.38
CA PRO A 216 1.55 24.97 25.76
C PRO A 216 1.44 23.45 26.00
#